data_AF-A0A843KL59-F1
#
_entry.id   AF-A0A843KL59-F1
#
_cell.length_a   1.000
_cell.length_b   1.000
_cell.length_c   1.000
_cell.angle_alpha   90.00
_cell.angle_beta   90.00
_cell.angle_gamma   90.00
#
_symmetry.space_group_name_H-M   'P 1'
#
loop_
_entity.id
_entity.type
_entity.pdbx_description
1 polymer ?
#
loop_
_entity_poly.entity_id
_entity_poly.type
_entity_poly.pdbx_seq_one_letter_code
_entity_poly.pdbx_strand_id
1 'polypeptide(L)'
;MKAIGIVGSPRKNGNVDTLVQAVLDGAEQAGYQTAKYSLNEMKYSGCQACDYCKSHEGCRLEDDLTGLLRDMAEADSVVFGSPIYFYQFTGQFRLMEDRMYSLIDAGFNSRLRAGKKAVIVTSQGDPNPASYEKAATEFADVLKLLGFEVKEIIRMDSGSAKDAVLGRKDLLDKARSAGISF
;
A
#
# COMPACT_ATOMS: atom_id res chain seq x y z
N MET A 1 2.31 -5.62 17.97
CA MET A 1 2.17 -4.64 16.87
C MET A 1 1.68 -5.38 15.63
N LYS A 2 0.96 -4.71 14.74
CA LYS A 2 0.36 -5.30 13.53
C LYS A 2 0.86 -4.56 12.29
N ALA A 3 1.41 -5.29 11.33
CA ALA A 3 1.79 -4.74 10.03
C ALA A 3 1.00 -5.44 8.93
N ILE A 4 0.46 -4.69 7.98
CA ILE A 4 -0.25 -5.29 6.84
C ILE A 4 0.38 -4.88 5.52
N GLY A 5 0.38 -5.78 4.55
CA GLY A 5 0.83 -5.52 3.18
C GLY A 5 -0.33 -5.57 2.21
N ILE A 6 -0.42 -4.59 1.33
CA ILE A 6 -1.48 -4.44 0.34
C ILE A 6 -0.85 -4.49 -1.04
N VAL A 7 -1.26 -5.46 -1.86
CA VAL A 7 -0.69 -5.72 -3.19
C VAL A 7 -1.73 -5.43 -4.26
N GLY A 8 -1.53 -4.35 -5.00
CA GLY A 8 -2.28 -3.98 -6.21
C GLY A 8 -1.81 -4.65 -7.50
N SER A 9 -0.75 -5.47 -7.43
CA SER A 9 -0.26 -6.26 -8.57
C SER A 9 -1.23 -7.40 -8.91
N PRO A 10 -1.60 -7.60 -10.18
CA PRO A 10 -2.31 -8.82 -10.61
C PRO A 10 -1.39 -10.04 -10.71
N ARG A 11 -0.06 -9.84 -10.71
CA ARG A 11 0.93 -10.92 -10.83
C ARG A 11 1.29 -11.46 -9.44
N LYS A 12 0.73 -12.62 -9.08
CA LYS A 12 1.14 -13.39 -7.89
C LYS A 12 2.60 -13.80 -7.98
N ASN A 13 3.33 -13.69 -6.87
CA ASN A 13 4.78 -13.95 -6.80
C ASN A 13 5.56 -13.12 -7.83
N GLY A 14 5.02 -11.95 -8.19
CA GLY A 14 5.68 -11.01 -9.07
C GLY A 14 6.47 -9.96 -8.28
N ASN A 15 7.25 -9.15 -8.99
CA ASN A 15 8.10 -8.09 -8.45
C ASN A 15 7.56 -7.35 -7.21
N VAL A 16 6.36 -6.76 -7.31
CA VAL A 16 5.74 -6.00 -6.21
C VAL A 16 5.30 -6.89 -5.06
N ASP A 17 4.71 -8.05 -5.35
CA ASP A 17 4.26 -9.00 -4.33
C ASP A 17 5.46 -9.49 -3.50
N THR A 18 6.55 -9.85 -4.17
CA THR A 18 7.80 -10.28 -3.52
C THR A 18 8.42 -9.17 -2.68
N LEU A 19 8.45 -7.93 -3.16
CA LEU A 19 8.98 -6.80 -2.38
C LEU A 19 8.09 -6.48 -1.17
N VAL A 20 6.77 -6.47 -1.33
CA VAL A 20 5.84 -6.30 -0.20
C VAL A 20 6.04 -7.41 0.83
N GLN A 21 6.17 -8.66 0.38
CA GLN A 21 6.46 -9.78 1.28
C GLN A 21 7.78 -9.58 2.00
N ALA A 22 8.85 -9.15 1.31
CA ALA A 22 10.14 -8.89 1.95
C ALA A 22 10.06 -7.80 3.05
N VAL A 23 9.23 -6.77 2.87
CA VAL A 23 8.97 -5.79 3.94
C VAL A 23 8.24 -6.45 5.11
N LEU A 24 7.21 -7.26 4.85
CA LEU A 24 6.50 -7.99 5.91
C LEU A 24 7.39 -8.98 6.65
N ASP A 25 8.29 -9.68 5.96
CA ASP A 25 9.25 -10.60 6.58
C ASP A 25 10.19 -9.84 7.54
N GLY A 26 10.60 -8.63 7.18
CA GLY A 26 11.37 -7.75 8.06
C GLY A 26 10.57 -7.29 9.28
N ALA A 27 9.29 -6.96 9.09
CA ALA A 27 8.38 -6.60 10.19
C ALA A 27 8.16 -7.76 11.16
N GLU A 28 7.96 -8.97 10.64
CA GLU A 28 7.81 -10.18 11.45
C GLU A 28 9.06 -10.45 12.30
N GLN A 29 10.26 -10.25 11.73
CA GLN A 29 11.52 -10.32 12.48
C GLN A 29 11.60 -9.32 13.64
N ALA A 30 10.95 -8.15 13.49
CA ALA A 30 10.83 -7.15 14.55
C ALA A 30 9.65 -7.41 15.52
N GLY A 31 8.98 -8.56 15.43
CA GLY A 31 7.91 -8.98 16.34
C GLY A 31 6.51 -8.47 15.96
N TYR A 32 6.31 -8.01 14.74
CA TYR A 32 4.98 -7.67 14.23
C TYR A 32 4.20 -8.93 13.86
N GLN A 33 2.91 -8.95 14.17
CA GLN A 33 1.97 -9.84 13.49
C GLN A 33 1.73 -9.29 12.09
N THR A 34 1.83 -10.12 11.07
CA THR A 34 1.71 -9.69 9.67
C THR A 34 0.49 -10.29 8.97
N ALA A 35 -0.09 -9.52 8.05
CA ALA A 35 -1.11 -10.01 7.13
C ALA A 35 -0.88 -9.40 5.73
N LYS A 36 -1.26 -10.13 4.67
CA LYS A 36 -1.11 -9.65 3.29
C LYS A 36 -2.43 -9.77 2.53
N TYR A 37 -2.76 -8.72 1.78
CA TYR A 37 -3.98 -8.62 1.00
C TYR A 37 -3.64 -8.43 -0.47
N SER A 38 -4.17 -9.30 -1.32
CA SER A 38 -4.04 -9.20 -2.78
C SER A 38 -5.31 -8.59 -3.36
N LEU A 39 -5.26 -7.32 -3.73
CA LEU A 39 -6.43 -6.58 -4.22
C LEU A 39 -7.05 -7.20 -5.47
N ASN A 40 -6.25 -7.89 -6.30
CA ASN A 40 -6.75 -8.55 -7.51
C ASN A 40 -7.57 -9.83 -7.23
N GLU A 41 -7.62 -10.30 -5.98
CA GLU A 41 -8.44 -11.43 -5.56
C GLU A 41 -9.75 -11.01 -4.88
N MET A 42 -9.88 -9.72 -4.58
CA MET A 42 -11.01 -9.15 -3.87
C MET A 42 -12.10 -8.67 -4.84
N LYS A 43 -13.35 -8.74 -4.39
CA LYS A 43 -14.52 -8.16 -5.06
C LYS A 43 -14.98 -6.93 -4.29
N TYR A 44 -14.73 -5.76 -4.86
CA TYR A 44 -15.03 -4.48 -4.24
C TYR A 44 -15.20 -3.40 -5.30
N SER A 45 -15.81 -2.28 -4.90
CA SER A 45 -16.01 -1.11 -5.76
C SER A 45 -15.28 0.11 -5.21
N GLY A 46 -15.01 1.08 -6.09
CA GLY A 46 -14.47 2.38 -5.71
C GLY A 46 -15.44 3.21 -4.88
N CYS A 47 -14.99 4.36 -4.39
CA CYS A 47 -15.84 5.29 -3.65
C CYS A 47 -17.04 5.74 -4.51
N GLN A 48 -18.23 5.79 -3.89
CA GLN A 48 -19.47 6.20 -4.56
C GLN A 48 -19.86 7.65 -4.25
N ALA A 49 -18.97 8.42 -3.61
CA ALA A 49 -19.21 9.81 -3.19
C ALA A 49 -20.56 10.02 -2.47
N CYS A 50 -21.01 9.02 -1.70
CA CYS A 50 -22.31 9.07 -1.03
C CYS A 50 -22.29 9.80 0.32
N ASP A 51 -21.10 10.25 0.76
CA ASP A 51 -20.84 10.99 2.01
C ASP A 51 -21.37 10.37 3.31
N TYR A 52 -21.76 9.08 3.28
CA TYR A 52 -22.19 8.37 4.48
C TYR A 52 -21.12 8.42 5.59
N CYS A 53 -19.85 8.21 5.22
CA CYS A 53 -18.69 8.26 6.13
C CYS A 53 -18.40 9.65 6.75
N LYS A 54 -19.10 10.69 6.30
CA LYS A 54 -18.97 12.05 6.86
C LYS A 54 -19.95 12.31 8.01
N SER A 55 -21.07 11.59 8.04
CA SER A 55 -22.04 11.62 9.13
C SER A 55 -21.97 10.39 10.05
N HIS A 56 -21.30 9.32 9.61
CA HIS A 56 -21.16 8.05 10.33
C HIS A 56 -19.70 7.61 10.38
N GLU A 57 -19.39 6.63 11.24
CA GLU A 57 -18.07 6.00 11.24
C GLU A 57 -17.95 4.98 10.11
N GLY A 58 -16.87 5.08 9.33
CA GLY A 58 -16.53 4.12 8.29
C GLY A 58 -17.34 4.23 7.00
N CYS A 59 -17.00 3.37 6.03
CA CYS A 59 -17.70 3.29 4.74
C CYS A 59 -18.96 2.41 4.86
N ARG A 60 -20.08 2.83 4.24
CA ARG A 60 -21.31 2.03 4.16
C ARG A 60 -21.23 0.82 3.22
N LEU A 61 -20.31 0.84 2.27
CA LEU A 61 -20.18 -0.25 1.32
C LEU A 61 -19.60 -1.47 2.04
N GLU A 62 -20.34 -2.57 1.99
CA GLU A 62 -19.98 -3.85 2.56
C GLU A 62 -19.50 -4.78 1.44
N ASP A 63 -18.20 -4.91 1.32
CA ASP A 63 -17.51 -5.72 0.32
C ASP A 63 -16.16 -6.22 0.87
N ASP A 64 -15.37 -6.92 0.06
CA ASP A 64 -14.10 -7.51 0.53
C ASP A 64 -13.11 -6.44 1.06
N LEU A 65 -13.31 -5.16 0.71
CA LEU A 65 -12.50 -4.05 1.17
C LEU A 65 -12.86 -3.61 2.61
N THR A 66 -14.05 -3.94 3.11
CA THR A 66 -14.49 -3.55 4.46
C THR A 66 -13.54 -4.07 5.53
N GLY A 67 -13.12 -5.34 5.43
CA GLY A 67 -12.14 -5.92 6.34
C GLY A 67 -10.78 -5.22 6.25
N LEU A 68 -10.31 -4.95 5.04
CA LEU A 68 -9.03 -4.28 4.80
C LEU A 68 -9.00 -2.85 5.38
N LEU A 69 -10.07 -2.06 5.21
CA LEU A 69 -10.14 -0.71 5.77
C LEU A 69 -10.09 -0.73 7.30
N ARG A 70 -10.75 -1.69 7.94
CA ARG A 70 -10.65 -1.90 9.39
C ARG A 70 -9.24 -2.30 9.80
N ASP A 71 -8.63 -3.25 9.10
CA ASP A 71 -7.26 -3.71 9.40
C ASP A 71 -6.23 -2.60 9.20
N MET A 72 -6.44 -1.70 8.23
CA MET A 72 -5.61 -0.49 8.03
C MET A 72 -5.75 0.50 9.20
N ALA A 73 -6.97 0.66 9.74
CA ALA A 73 -7.21 1.49 10.91
C ALA A 73 -6.55 0.91 12.19
N GLU A 74 -6.52 -0.41 12.33
CA GLU A 74 -5.89 -1.09 13.47
C GLU A 74 -4.37 -1.20 13.37
N ALA A 75 -3.82 -1.41 12.16
CA ALA A 75 -2.39 -1.67 11.96
C ALA A 75 -1.49 -0.53 12.46
N ASP A 76 -0.32 -0.88 12.99
CA ASP A 76 0.74 0.08 13.32
C ASP A 76 1.45 0.54 12.04
N SER A 77 1.65 -0.39 11.10
CA SER A 77 2.40 -0.16 9.87
C SER A 77 1.70 -0.76 8.65
N VAL A 78 1.79 -0.09 7.51
CA VAL A 78 1.16 -0.54 6.25
C VAL A 78 2.15 -0.47 5.09
N VAL A 79 2.28 -1.56 4.35
CA VAL A 79 3.04 -1.60 3.09
C VAL A 79 2.06 -1.49 1.93
N PHE A 80 2.22 -0.48 1.10
CA PHE A 80 1.40 -0.25 -0.09
C PHE A 80 2.20 -0.59 -1.35
N GLY A 81 1.84 -1.66 -2.04
CA GLY A 81 2.52 -2.11 -3.24
C GLY A 81 1.65 -2.04 -4.49
N SER A 82 2.13 -1.41 -5.56
CA SER A 82 1.50 -1.48 -6.88
C SER A 82 2.52 -1.34 -8.00
N PRO A 83 2.40 -2.09 -9.13
CA PRO A 83 3.15 -1.74 -10.32
C PRO A 83 2.63 -0.42 -10.91
N ILE A 84 3.44 0.21 -11.76
CA ILE A 84 3.07 1.41 -12.51
C ILE A 84 2.44 1.01 -13.83
N TYR A 85 1.14 1.24 -13.97
CA TYR A 85 0.37 1.06 -15.20
C TYR A 85 -0.13 2.42 -15.67
N PHE A 86 0.20 2.80 -16.90
CA PHE A 86 -0.16 4.12 -17.46
C PHE A 86 0.19 5.28 -16.52
N TYR A 87 1.47 5.35 -16.10
CA TYR A 87 2.03 6.42 -15.26
C TYR A 87 1.49 6.49 -13.81
N GLN A 88 0.59 5.60 -13.42
CA GLN A 88 -0.06 5.58 -12.11
C GLN A 88 -0.11 4.17 -11.52
N PHE A 89 -0.63 4.03 -10.29
CA PHE A 89 -0.92 2.71 -9.73
C PHE A 89 -2.00 1.96 -10.52
N THR A 90 -2.13 0.66 -10.26
CA THR A 90 -3.14 -0.16 -10.94
C THR A 90 -4.55 0.32 -10.61
N GLY A 91 -5.50 0.08 -11.52
CA GLY A 91 -6.91 0.40 -11.28
C GLY A 91 -7.45 -0.23 -9.99
N GLN A 92 -7.05 -1.46 -9.68
CA GLN A 92 -7.42 -2.13 -8.43
C GLN A 92 -6.91 -1.35 -7.21
N PHE A 93 -5.65 -0.92 -7.22
CA PHE A 93 -5.11 -0.08 -6.16
C PHE A 93 -5.89 1.24 -6.01
N ARG A 94 -6.18 1.91 -7.13
CA ARG A 94 -6.92 3.18 -7.13
C ARG A 94 -8.34 3.05 -6.59
N LEU A 95 -9.04 1.95 -6.87
CA LEU A 95 -10.37 1.69 -6.28
C LEU A 95 -10.32 1.60 -4.75
N MET A 96 -9.26 0.98 -4.20
CA MET A 96 -9.03 0.94 -2.76
C MET A 96 -8.66 2.32 -2.21
N GLU A 97 -7.78 3.05 -2.90
CA GLU A 97 -7.36 4.40 -2.52
C GLU A 97 -8.54 5.36 -2.44
N ASP A 98 -9.45 5.34 -3.42
CA ASP A 98 -10.64 6.19 -3.40
C ASP A 98 -11.51 5.91 -2.16
N ARG A 99 -11.56 4.65 -1.71
CA ARG A 99 -12.31 4.23 -0.51
C ARG A 99 -11.61 4.61 0.80
N MET A 100 -10.31 4.95 0.78
CA MET A 100 -9.61 5.53 1.93
C MET A 100 -10.18 6.91 2.32
N TYR A 101 -10.99 7.55 1.46
CA TYR A 101 -11.79 8.74 1.82
C TYR A 101 -12.65 8.54 3.08
N SER A 102 -13.09 7.31 3.35
CA SER A 102 -13.85 6.95 4.56
C SER A 102 -13.03 6.99 5.84
N LEU A 103 -11.70 7.06 5.74
CA LEU A 103 -10.76 7.21 6.86
C LEU A 103 -10.54 8.68 7.24
N ILE A 104 -11.28 9.60 6.62
CA ILE A 104 -11.25 11.04 6.90
C ILE A 104 -12.64 11.46 7.40
N ASP A 105 -12.71 12.31 8.41
CA ASP A 105 -13.97 12.87 8.92
C ASP A 105 -14.53 14.00 8.01
N ALA A 106 -15.62 14.66 8.45
CA ALA A 106 -16.23 15.78 7.72
C ALA A 106 -15.39 17.06 7.73
N GLY A 107 -14.48 17.21 8.70
CA GLY A 107 -13.55 18.33 8.82
C GLY A 107 -12.23 18.12 8.10
N PHE A 108 -12.12 17.06 7.28
CA PHE A 108 -10.88 16.65 6.61
C PHE A 108 -9.73 16.22 7.54
N ASN A 109 -10.06 15.80 8.78
CA ASN A 109 -9.07 15.21 9.68
C ASN A 109 -9.03 13.68 9.51
N SER A 110 -7.84 13.10 9.67
CA SER A 110 -7.69 11.66 9.71
C SER A 110 -8.42 11.05 10.90
N ARG A 111 -9.14 9.96 10.65
CA ARG A 111 -9.73 9.08 11.69
C ARG A 111 -8.72 8.06 12.21
N LEU A 112 -7.55 7.99 11.59
CA LEU A 112 -6.51 7.03 11.96
C LEU A 112 -5.76 7.48 13.22
N ARG A 113 -5.37 6.52 14.05
CA ARG A 113 -4.47 6.81 15.18
C ARG A 113 -3.14 7.39 14.70
N ALA A 114 -2.58 8.30 15.49
CA ALA A 114 -1.27 8.89 15.22
C ALA A 114 -0.14 7.85 15.28
N GLY A 115 0.98 8.16 14.62
CA GLY A 115 2.20 7.34 14.68
C GLY A 115 2.20 6.13 13.75
N LYS A 116 1.24 6.04 12.82
CA LYS A 116 1.24 4.98 11.80
C LYS A 116 2.43 5.15 10.85
N LYS A 117 3.04 4.04 10.43
CA LYS A 117 4.15 4.04 9.49
C LYS A 117 3.73 3.43 8.15
N ALA A 118 4.31 3.92 7.07
CA ALA A 118 4.05 3.40 5.74
C ALA A 118 5.33 3.14 4.94
N VAL A 119 5.30 2.12 4.11
CA VAL A 119 6.28 1.87 3.05
C VAL A 119 5.53 1.78 1.72
N ILE A 120 6.03 2.44 0.69
CA ILE A 120 5.47 2.37 -0.66
C ILE A 120 6.40 1.51 -1.52
N VAL A 121 5.83 0.58 -2.27
CA VAL A 121 6.56 -0.30 -3.19
C VAL A 121 6.00 -0.12 -4.60
N THR A 122 6.87 0.21 -5.55
CA THR A 122 6.51 0.31 -6.97
C THR A 122 7.39 -0.55 -7.84
N SER A 123 6.85 -0.94 -9.00
CA SER A 123 7.62 -1.59 -10.06
C SER A 123 7.21 -1.04 -11.41
N GLN A 124 8.19 -0.79 -12.28
CA GLN A 124 8.00 -0.26 -13.62
C GLN A 124 8.89 -1.02 -14.61
N GLY A 125 8.47 -1.10 -15.88
CA GLY A 125 9.28 -1.70 -16.94
C GLY A 125 10.43 -0.81 -17.40
N ASP A 126 10.29 0.51 -17.23
CA ASP A 126 11.29 1.50 -17.61
C ASP A 126 12.55 1.39 -16.72
N PRO A 127 13.77 1.44 -17.28
CA PRO A 127 15.02 1.28 -16.54
C PRO A 127 15.44 2.53 -15.75
N ASN A 128 14.81 3.68 -15.98
CA ASN A 128 15.08 4.89 -15.20
C ASN A 128 14.12 4.96 -14.00
N PRO A 129 14.57 4.74 -12.75
CA PRO A 129 13.72 4.70 -11.57
C PRO A 129 12.97 6.02 -11.27
N ALA A 130 13.36 7.13 -11.90
CA ALA A 130 12.68 8.42 -11.76
C ALA A 130 11.49 8.61 -12.72
N SER A 131 11.35 7.78 -13.77
CA SER A 131 10.37 7.99 -14.86
C SER A 131 8.92 8.13 -14.38
N TYR A 132 8.55 7.43 -13.30
CA TYR A 132 7.19 7.46 -12.75
C TYR A 132 7.17 7.70 -11.24
N GLU A 133 8.19 8.39 -10.72
CA GLU A 133 8.32 8.60 -9.28
C GLU A 133 7.13 9.35 -8.66
N LYS A 134 6.44 10.17 -9.47
CA LYS A 134 5.30 11.00 -9.09
C LYS A 134 4.14 10.21 -8.50
N ALA A 135 3.83 9.04 -9.07
CA ALA A 135 2.73 8.20 -8.56
C ALA A 135 2.96 7.84 -7.08
N ALA A 136 4.20 7.52 -6.71
CA ALA A 136 4.54 7.20 -5.32
C ALA A 136 4.62 8.45 -4.44
N THR A 137 5.11 9.58 -4.94
CA THR A 137 5.22 10.81 -4.12
C THR A 137 3.86 11.48 -3.88
N GLU A 138 2.98 11.50 -4.87
CA GLU A 138 1.60 12.00 -4.72
C GLU A 138 0.83 11.15 -3.72
N PHE A 139 0.96 9.81 -3.81
CA PHE A 139 0.36 8.93 -2.81
C PHE A 139 0.97 9.09 -1.42
N ALA A 140 2.28 9.36 -1.32
CA ALA A 140 2.89 9.68 -0.02
C ALA A 140 2.23 10.92 0.63
N ASP A 141 1.80 11.90 -0.15
CA ASP A 141 1.08 13.07 0.37
C ASP A 141 -0.34 12.72 0.83
N VAL A 142 -1.03 11.81 0.12
CA VAL A 142 -2.31 11.22 0.59
C VAL A 142 -2.11 10.50 1.93
N LEU A 143 -1.04 9.72 2.07
CA LEU A 143 -0.72 9.02 3.31
C LEU A 143 -0.42 10.00 4.46
N LYS A 144 0.29 11.10 4.20
CA LYS A 144 0.52 12.16 5.21
C LYS A 144 -0.78 12.81 5.67
N LEU A 145 -1.72 13.09 4.76
CA LEU A 145 -3.06 13.59 5.10
C LEU A 145 -3.78 12.62 6.06
N LEU A 146 -3.59 11.32 5.86
CA LEU A 146 -4.13 10.26 6.73
C LEU A 146 -3.32 10.04 8.01
N GLY A 147 -2.24 10.79 8.25
CA GLY A 147 -1.43 10.71 9.48
C GLY A 147 -0.37 9.59 9.46
N PHE A 148 -0.02 9.06 8.31
CA PHE A 148 1.11 8.14 8.17
C PHE A 148 2.45 8.89 8.06
N GLU A 149 3.48 8.33 8.69
CA GLU A 149 4.88 8.62 8.40
C GLU A 149 5.38 7.66 7.32
N VAL A 150 5.65 8.17 6.11
CA VAL A 150 6.23 7.35 5.03
C VAL A 150 7.73 7.15 5.29
N LYS A 151 8.12 5.94 5.71
CA LYS A 151 9.49 5.59 6.09
C LYS A 151 10.39 5.33 4.89
N GLU A 152 9.81 4.79 3.81
CA GLU A 152 10.57 4.43 2.61
C GLU A 152 9.68 4.34 1.37
N ILE A 153 10.26 4.64 0.20
CA ILE A 153 9.67 4.40 -1.11
C ILE A 153 10.63 3.53 -1.94
N ILE A 154 10.29 2.26 -2.08
CA ILE A 154 11.07 1.26 -2.82
C ILE A 154 10.58 1.27 -4.27
N ARG A 155 11.44 1.73 -5.18
CA ARG A 155 11.15 1.79 -6.61
C ARG A 155 11.97 0.73 -7.34
N MET A 156 11.29 -0.21 -7.97
CA MET A 156 11.92 -1.20 -8.83
C MET A 156 11.80 -0.77 -10.30
N ASP A 157 12.93 -0.41 -10.91
CA ASP A 157 13.06 -0.25 -12.36
C ASP A 157 13.20 -1.61 -13.07
N SER A 158 13.14 -1.61 -14.41
CA SER A 158 13.44 -2.78 -15.24
C SER A 158 12.61 -4.05 -14.92
N GLY A 159 11.42 -3.88 -14.34
CA GLY A 159 10.54 -4.93 -13.81
C GLY A 159 9.61 -5.60 -14.82
N SER A 160 9.98 -5.66 -16.10
CA SER A 160 9.14 -6.23 -17.16
C SER A 160 8.90 -7.73 -16.97
N ALA A 161 9.97 -8.49 -16.70
CA ALA A 161 9.87 -9.90 -16.34
C ALA A 161 9.23 -10.06 -14.96
N LYS A 162 8.40 -11.11 -14.82
CA LYS A 162 7.58 -11.34 -13.62
C LYS A 162 8.41 -11.38 -12.33
N ASP A 163 9.57 -12.00 -12.41
CA ASP A 163 10.46 -12.40 -11.32
C ASP A 163 11.81 -11.67 -11.36
N ALA A 164 11.91 -10.56 -12.12
CA ALA A 164 13.13 -9.76 -12.22
C ALA A 164 13.70 -9.34 -10.84
N VAL A 165 12.82 -9.18 -9.84
CA VAL A 165 13.21 -8.84 -8.47
C VAL A 165 14.13 -9.88 -7.82
N LEU A 166 14.09 -11.15 -8.24
CA LEU A 166 14.91 -12.20 -7.64
C LEU A 166 16.42 -11.95 -7.85
N GLY A 167 16.77 -11.23 -8.92
CA GLY A 167 18.14 -10.76 -9.17
C GLY A 167 18.51 -9.45 -8.45
N ARG A 168 17.56 -8.79 -7.77
CA ARG A 168 17.72 -7.48 -7.13
C ARG A 168 17.90 -7.62 -5.62
N LYS A 169 19.03 -8.20 -5.21
CA LYS A 169 19.39 -8.37 -3.79
C LYS A 169 19.37 -7.03 -3.03
N ASP A 170 19.81 -5.96 -3.69
CA ASP A 170 19.76 -4.58 -3.18
C ASP A 170 18.35 -4.17 -2.74
N LEU A 171 17.34 -4.43 -3.60
CA LEU A 171 15.95 -4.07 -3.30
C LEU A 171 15.32 -4.99 -2.25
N LEU A 172 15.65 -6.29 -2.27
CA LEU A 172 15.17 -7.25 -1.28
C LEU A 172 15.70 -6.93 0.12
N ASP A 173 16.98 -6.59 0.24
CA ASP A 173 17.58 -6.21 1.52
C ASP A 173 17.04 -4.86 2.02
N LYS A 174 16.86 -3.90 1.10
CA LYS A 174 16.21 -2.62 1.41
C LYS A 174 14.78 -2.83 1.91
N ALA A 175 14.00 -3.69 1.26
CA ALA A 175 12.65 -4.05 1.67
C ALA A 175 12.61 -4.65 3.08
N ARG A 176 13.44 -5.65 3.36
CA ARG A 176 13.53 -6.25 4.70
C ARG A 176 13.92 -5.23 5.76
N SER A 177 14.92 -4.39 5.47
CA SER A 177 15.40 -3.36 6.40
C SER A 177 14.31 -2.33 6.74
N ALA A 178 13.50 -1.95 5.75
CA ALA A 178 12.37 -1.06 5.95
C ALA A 178 11.32 -1.68 6.89
N GLY A 179 11.06 -2.99 6.78
CA GLY A 179 10.17 -3.73 7.67
C GLY A 179 10.69 -3.85 9.10
N ILE A 180 11.99 -4.11 9.26
CA ILE A 180 12.65 -4.16 10.58
C ILE A 180 12.54 -2.81 11.31
N SER A 181 12.55 -1.72 10.54
CA SER A 181 12.53 -0.33 11.05
C SER A 181 11.11 0.23 11.26
N PHE A 182 10.09 -0.64 11.21
CA PHE A 182 8.73 -0.28 11.60
C PHE A 182 8.60 0.13 13.06
#